data_AF-A0A142WVI6-F1
#
_entry.id   AF-A0A142WVI6-F1
#
_cell.length_a   1.000
_cell.length_b   1.000
_cell.length_c   1.000
_cell.angle_alpha   90.00
_cell.angle_beta   90.00
_cell.angle_gamma   90.00
#
_symmetry.space_group_name_H-M   'P 1'
#
loop_
_entity.id
_entity.type
_entity.pdbx_description
1 polymer ?
#
loop_
_entity_poly.entity_id
_entity_poly.type
_entity_poly.pdbx_seq_one_letter_code
_entity_poly.pdbx_strand_id
1 'polypeptide(L)'
;MPDVEAEEDDGLGSLAQSGRKQHLRTARTTMFVIGGITFVANLAMALGTQDAALKMTGFGFAGVGFTYFILGAFIYAAPVACTILALILYVAGWAISAAMNPVMLANNIVIKIIIVMALVRAVQAAIAYQREAVVL
;
A
#
# COMPACT_ATOMS: atom_id res chain seq x y z
N MET A 1 18.91 -14.01 -52.63
CA MET A 1 19.10 -14.17 -51.17
C MET A 1 17.89 -13.50 -50.54
N PRO A 2 16.98 -14.25 -49.89
CA PRO A 2 15.86 -13.64 -49.19
C PRO A 2 16.34 -13.04 -47.87
N ASP A 3 15.77 -11.90 -47.56
CA ASP A 3 16.17 -10.94 -46.55
C ASP A 3 15.89 -11.46 -45.13
N VAL A 4 16.91 -11.44 -44.28
CA VAL A 4 16.92 -11.99 -42.90
C VAL A 4 16.81 -10.85 -41.88
N GLU A 5 15.79 -10.00 -41.99
CA GLU A 5 15.68 -8.79 -41.16
C GLU A 5 14.28 -8.54 -40.55
N ALA A 6 13.55 -9.58 -40.12
CA ALA A 6 12.16 -9.39 -39.66
C ALA A 6 11.74 -10.09 -38.35
N GLU A 7 12.64 -10.34 -37.39
CA GLU A 7 12.29 -11.08 -36.14
C GLU A 7 12.82 -10.46 -34.82
N GLU A 8 13.37 -9.24 -34.79
CA GLU A 8 13.92 -8.65 -33.53
C GLU A 8 13.00 -7.67 -32.76
N ASP A 9 11.89 -7.18 -33.36
CA ASP A 9 11.11 -6.09 -32.76
C ASP A 9 9.99 -6.57 -31.80
N ASP A 10 9.46 -7.80 -31.98
CA ASP A 10 8.34 -8.32 -31.17
C ASP A 10 8.76 -8.71 -29.73
N GLY A 11 10.04 -9.01 -29.50
CA GLY A 11 10.56 -9.42 -28.19
C GLY A 11 10.68 -8.27 -27.18
N LEU A 12 11.08 -7.08 -27.64
CA LEU A 12 11.31 -5.92 -26.79
C LEU A 12 10.00 -5.31 -26.26
N GLY A 13 8.94 -5.33 -27.07
CA GLY A 13 7.59 -4.91 -26.66
C GLY A 13 7.00 -5.77 -25.55
N SER A 14 7.18 -7.09 -25.64
CA SER A 14 6.73 -8.07 -24.62
C SER A 14 7.43 -7.87 -23.26
N LEU A 15 8.75 -7.61 -23.27
CA LEU A 15 9.55 -7.39 -22.07
C LEU A 15 9.24 -6.04 -21.39
N ALA A 16 9.07 -4.98 -22.18
CA ALA A 16 8.62 -3.68 -21.67
C ALA A 16 7.19 -3.77 -21.10
N GLN A 17 6.33 -4.60 -21.69
CA GLN A 17 4.97 -4.81 -21.20
C GLN A 17 4.90 -5.73 -19.96
N SER A 18 5.82 -6.68 -19.79
CA SER A 18 5.90 -7.55 -18.61
C SER A 18 6.36 -6.79 -17.36
N GLY A 19 7.37 -5.91 -17.49
CA GLY A 19 7.82 -5.04 -16.38
C GLY A 19 6.69 -4.16 -15.84
N ARG A 20 5.90 -3.57 -16.74
CA ARG A 20 4.74 -2.71 -16.40
C ARG A 20 3.65 -3.42 -15.60
N LYS A 21 3.30 -4.65 -15.96
CA LYS A 21 2.32 -5.46 -15.19
C LYS A 21 2.85 -5.88 -13.81
N GLN A 22 4.17 -6.04 -13.67
CA GLN A 22 4.80 -6.44 -12.41
C GLN A 22 4.75 -5.34 -11.36
N HIS A 23 5.01 -4.08 -11.73
CA HIS A 23 4.95 -2.95 -10.79
C HIS A 23 3.54 -2.72 -10.23
N LEU A 24 2.51 -2.85 -11.07
CA LEU A 24 1.10 -2.79 -10.64
C LEU A 24 0.74 -3.91 -9.65
N ARG A 25 1.19 -5.14 -9.92
CA ARG A 25 0.94 -6.28 -9.02
C ARG A 25 1.63 -6.09 -7.67
N THR A 26 2.87 -5.60 -7.66
CA THR A 26 3.60 -5.34 -6.40
C THR A 26 2.94 -4.26 -5.56
N ALA A 27 2.52 -3.14 -6.16
CA ALA A 27 1.82 -2.08 -5.43
C ALA A 27 0.49 -2.57 -4.83
N ARG A 28 -0.28 -3.33 -5.62
CA ARG A 28 -1.54 -3.95 -5.17
C ARG A 28 -1.30 -4.91 -4.02
N THR A 29 -0.38 -5.86 -4.17
CA THR A 29 -0.06 -6.84 -3.12
C THR A 29 0.39 -6.14 -1.84
N THR A 30 1.20 -5.08 -1.96
CA THR A 30 1.68 -4.32 -0.80
C THR A 30 0.51 -3.67 -0.05
N MET A 31 -0.44 -3.06 -0.76
CA MET A 31 -1.66 -2.49 -0.16
C MET A 31 -2.52 -3.55 0.55
N PHE A 32 -2.77 -4.69 -0.09
CA PHE A 32 -3.57 -5.77 0.51
C PHE A 32 -2.87 -6.39 1.72
N VAL A 33 -1.55 -6.58 1.65
CA VAL A 33 -0.76 -7.12 2.76
C VAL A 33 -0.75 -6.14 3.94
N ILE A 34 -0.46 -4.85 3.70
CA ILE A 34 -0.43 -3.85 4.77
C ILE A 34 -1.84 -3.65 5.36
N GLY A 35 -2.86 -3.53 4.51
CA GLY A 35 -4.26 -3.40 4.94
C GLY A 35 -4.73 -4.61 5.72
N GLY A 36 -4.40 -5.81 5.25
CA GLY A 36 -4.72 -7.09 5.90
C GLY A 36 -4.02 -7.24 7.26
N ILE A 37 -2.71 -7.01 7.32
CA ILE A 37 -1.95 -7.07 8.58
C ILE A 37 -2.52 -6.05 9.58
N THR A 38 -2.76 -4.81 9.14
CA THR A 38 -3.29 -3.75 9.99
C THR A 38 -4.69 -4.12 10.49
N PHE A 39 -5.57 -4.59 9.62
CA PHE A 39 -6.92 -4.99 9.98
C PHE A 39 -6.92 -6.15 10.98
N VAL A 40 -6.21 -7.24 10.66
CA VAL A 40 -6.18 -8.45 11.50
C VAL A 40 -5.52 -8.17 12.84
N ALA A 41 -4.39 -7.45 12.87
CA ALA A 41 -3.71 -7.13 14.12
C ALA A 41 -4.57 -6.25 15.03
N ASN A 42 -5.20 -5.20 14.49
CA ASN A 42 -6.06 -4.31 15.28
C ASN A 42 -7.36 -4.99 15.71
N LEU A 43 -7.94 -5.84 14.85
CA LEU A 43 -9.15 -6.60 15.18
C LEU A 43 -8.88 -7.67 16.25
N ALA A 44 -7.80 -8.45 16.10
CA ALA A 44 -7.41 -9.46 17.09
C ALA A 44 -7.10 -8.81 18.43
N MET A 45 -6.42 -7.66 18.43
CA MET A 45 -6.21 -6.87 19.63
C MET A 45 -7.55 -6.44 20.23
N ALA A 46 -8.45 -5.84 19.45
CA ALA A 46 -9.77 -5.40 19.92
C ALA A 46 -10.62 -6.53 20.54
N LEU A 47 -10.52 -7.76 20.01
CA LEU A 47 -11.26 -8.91 20.55
C LEU A 47 -10.61 -9.50 21.81
N GLY A 48 -9.29 -9.34 21.98
CA GLY A 48 -8.52 -9.92 23.09
C GLY A 48 -8.40 -9.06 24.35
N THR A 49 -8.67 -7.75 24.28
CA THR A 49 -8.62 -6.86 25.46
C THR A 49 -9.93 -6.90 26.26
N GLN A 50 -9.89 -6.66 27.57
CA GLN A 50 -11.09 -6.37 28.38
C GLN A 50 -11.33 -4.86 28.58
N ASP A 51 -10.33 -4.03 28.26
CA ASP A 51 -10.37 -2.59 28.40
C ASP A 51 -11.21 -1.95 27.29
N ALA A 52 -12.34 -1.34 27.67
CA ALA A 52 -13.26 -0.68 26.75
C ALA A 52 -12.57 0.40 25.88
N ALA A 53 -11.61 1.13 26.45
CA ALA A 53 -10.83 2.13 25.73
C ALA A 53 -9.99 1.51 24.60
N LEU A 54 -9.27 0.41 24.89
CA LEU A 54 -8.46 -0.30 23.89
C LEU A 54 -9.35 -1.00 22.84
N LYS A 55 -10.53 -1.51 23.23
CA LYS A 55 -11.51 -2.04 22.26
C LYS A 55 -11.97 -0.98 21.28
N MET A 56 -12.39 0.20 21.76
CA MET A 56 -12.86 1.29 20.90
C MET A 56 -11.76 1.78 19.96
N THR A 57 -10.52 1.90 20.45
CA THR A 57 -9.37 2.23 19.61
C THR A 57 -9.12 1.14 18.56
N GLY A 58 -9.10 -0.14 18.95
CA GLY A 58 -8.87 -1.25 18.04
C GLY A 58 -9.94 -1.37 16.94
N PHE A 59 -11.22 -1.20 17.28
CA PHE A 59 -12.30 -1.15 16.29
C PHE A 59 -12.22 0.07 15.37
N GLY A 60 -11.82 1.24 15.89
CA GLY A 60 -11.57 2.43 15.08
C GLY A 60 -10.46 2.22 14.06
N PHE A 61 -9.34 1.62 14.46
CA PHE A 61 -8.24 1.28 13.56
C PHE A 61 -8.56 0.11 12.62
N ALA A 62 -9.42 -0.83 13.01
CA ALA A 62 -9.93 -1.86 12.11
C ALA A 62 -10.74 -1.22 10.97
N GLY A 63 -11.53 -0.18 11.25
CA GLY A 63 -12.22 0.61 10.21
C GLY A 63 -11.24 1.24 9.21
N VAL A 64 -10.12 1.78 9.70
CA VAL A 64 -9.04 2.29 8.84
C VAL A 64 -8.45 1.17 7.96
N GLY A 65 -8.27 -0.04 8.50
CA GLY A 65 -7.88 -1.23 7.74
C GLY A 65 -8.83 -1.53 6.56
N PHE A 66 -10.14 -1.41 6.78
CA PHE A 66 -11.13 -1.58 5.72
C PHE A 66 -11.01 -0.50 4.62
N THR A 67 -10.70 0.74 4.99
CA THR A 67 -10.43 1.82 4.02
C THR A 67 -9.23 1.48 3.12
N TYR A 68 -8.19 0.83 3.65
CA TYR A 68 -7.07 0.33 2.81
C TYR A 68 -7.51 -0.74 1.81
N PHE A 69 -8.45 -1.62 2.17
CA PHE A 69 -9.00 -2.60 1.24
C PHE A 69 -9.75 -1.92 0.08
N ILE A 70 -10.55 -0.89 0.39
CA ILE A 70 -11.24 -0.09 -0.64
C ILE A 70 -10.21 0.59 -1.55
N LEU A 71 -9.22 1.29 -0.98
CA LEU A 71 -8.16 1.94 -1.75
C LEU A 71 -7.35 0.94 -2.60
N GLY A 72 -7.11 -0.26 -2.09
CA GLY A 72 -6.45 -1.35 -2.80
C GLY A 72 -7.28 -1.90 -3.98
N ALA A 73 -8.62 -1.88 -3.88
CA ALA A 73 -9.50 -2.24 -4.99
C ALA A 73 -9.53 -1.17 -6.09
N PHE A 74 -9.50 0.11 -5.71
CA PHE A 74 -9.52 1.26 -6.63
C PHE A 74 -8.15 1.63 -7.22
N ILE A 75 -7.08 0.89 -6.86
CA ILE A 75 -5.71 1.19 -7.30
C ILE A 75 -5.53 1.18 -8.83
N TYR A 76 -6.40 0.49 -9.57
CA TYR A 76 -6.36 0.44 -11.04
C TYR A 76 -6.79 1.75 -11.71
N ALA A 77 -7.64 2.55 -11.05
CA ALA A 77 -8.10 3.82 -11.60
C ALA A 77 -7.05 4.94 -11.39
N ALA A 78 -6.43 4.98 -10.20
CA ALA A 78 -5.45 6.00 -9.86
C ALA A 78 -4.41 5.47 -8.84
N PRO A 79 -3.37 4.75 -9.28
CA PRO A 79 -2.44 4.07 -8.38
C PRO A 79 -1.64 5.05 -7.50
N VAL A 80 -1.25 6.21 -8.04
CA VAL A 80 -0.52 7.23 -7.26
C VAL A 80 -1.42 7.89 -6.23
N ALA A 81 -2.63 8.31 -6.61
CA ALA A 81 -3.57 8.92 -5.68
C ALA A 81 -3.92 7.96 -4.53
N CYS A 82 -4.16 6.68 -4.82
CA CYS A 82 -4.48 5.67 -3.81
C CYS A 82 -3.31 5.44 -2.84
N THR A 83 -2.08 5.30 -3.35
CA THR A 83 -0.89 5.06 -2.50
C THR A 83 -0.54 6.27 -1.63
N ILE A 84 -0.70 7.49 -2.15
CA ILE A 84 -0.54 8.72 -1.36
C ILE A 84 -1.63 8.82 -0.28
N LEU A 85 -2.90 8.56 -0.62
CA LEU A 85 -4.01 8.55 0.35
C LEU A 85 -3.77 7.55 1.48
N ALA A 86 -3.30 6.35 1.15
CA ALA A 86 -2.90 5.34 2.11
C ALA A 86 -1.78 5.84 3.04
N LEU A 87 -0.74 6.47 2.49
CA LEU A 87 0.35 7.03 3.30
C LEU A 87 -0.17 8.13 4.26
N ILE A 88 -1.02 9.02 3.76
CA ILE A 88 -1.62 10.10 4.56
C ILE A 88 -2.49 9.50 5.68
N LEU A 89 -3.36 8.54 5.36
CA LEU A 89 -4.19 7.84 6.35
C LEU A 89 -3.35 7.16 7.43
N TYR A 90 -2.23 6.54 7.04
CA TYR A 90 -1.32 5.88 7.97
C TYR A 90 -0.73 6.89 8.97
N VAL A 91 -0.15 7.97 8.45
CA VAL A 91 0.51 8.99 9.25
C VAL A 91 -0.51 9.75 10.11
N ALA A 92 -1.68 10.09 9.56
CA ALA A 92 -2.75 10.77 10.29
C ALA A 92 -3.30 9.91 11.42
N GLY A 93 -3.58 8.63 11.16
CA GLY A 93 -4.00 7.68 12.20
C GLY A 93 -2.95 7.59 13.32
N TRP A 94 -1.67 7.58 12.94
CA TRP A 94 -0.59 7.56 13.93
C TRP A 94 -0.51 8.85 14.76
N ALA A 95 -0.69 10.02 14.14
CA ALA A 95 -0.73 11.31 14.83
C ALA A 95 -1.91 11.42 15.81
N ILE A 96 -3.09 10.91 15.44
CA ILE A 96 -4.26 10.87 16.33
C ILE A 96 -3.98 9.97 17.54
N SER A 97 -3.44 8.76 17.30
CA SER A 97 -3.01 7.88 18.39
C SER A 97 -1.95 8.53 19.29
N ALA A 98 -1.02 9.27 18.72
CA ALA A 98 0.02 9.99 19.46
C ALA A 98 -0.58 11.00 20.45
N ALA A 99 -1.57 11.75 20.00
CA ALA A 99 -2.24 12.77 20.80
C ALA A 99 -3.05 12.17 21.96
N MET A 100 -3.63 10.98 21.77
CA MET A 100 -4.41 10.31 22.82
C MET A 100 -3.54 9.59 23.85
N ASN A 101 -2.49 8.88 23.41
CA ASN A 101 -1.59 8.18 24.33
C ASN A 101 -0.18 8.02 23.73
N PRO A 102 0.81 8.82 24.16
CA PRO A 102 2.16 8.77 23.59
C PRO A 102 2.92 7.48 23.94
N VAL A 103 2.50 6.71 24.96
CA VAL A 103 3.12 5.42 25.31
C VAL A 103 2.87 4.37 24.22
N MET A 104 1.72 4.46 23.52
CA MET A 104 1.42 3.63 22.33
C MET A 104 2.30 4.00 21.13
N LEU A 105 2.95 5.17 21.16
CA LEU A 105 3.86 5.62 20.12
C LEU A 105 5.18 4.85 20.17
N ALA A 106 5.73 4.73 21.39
CA ALA A 106 7.01 4.10 21.66
C ALA A 106 6.97 2.58 21.40
N ASN A 107 5.85 1.93 21.77
CA ASN A 107 5.66 0.53 21.44
C ASN A 107 5.46 0.35 19.93
N ASN A 108 6.23 -0.57 19.35
CA ASN A 108 6.20 -0.95 17.93
C ASN A 108 6.71 0.11 16.93
N ILE A 109 7.59 1.03 17.35
CA ILE A 109 8.15 2.06 16.43
C ILE A 109 8.87 1.46 15.21
N VAL A 110 9.57 0.34 15.39
CA VAL A 110 10.29 -0.36 14.31
C VAL A 110 9.32 -0.85 13.22
N ILE A 111 8.21 -1.46 13.60
CA ILE A 111 7.20 -1.96 12.65
C ILE A 111 6.59 -0.80 11.86
N LYS A 112 6.33 0.33 12.52
CA LYS A 112 5.75 1.51 11.89
C LYS A 112 6.70 2.11 10.84
N ILE A 113 7.99 2.20 11.16
CA ILE A 113 9.02 2.64 10.21
C ILE A 113 9.06 1.70 9.00
N ILE A 114 9.02 0.38 9.19
CA ILE A 114 9.01 -0.59 8.10
C ILE A 114 7.78 -0.40 7.18
N ILE A 115 6.60 -0.17 7.77
CA ILE A 115 5.37 0.08 7.00
C ILE A 115 5.48 1.38 6.19
N VAL A 116 5.96 2.47 6.79
CA VAL A 116 6.16 3.74 6.09
C VAL A 116 7.14 3.57 4.94
N MET A 117 8.27 2.90 5.16
CA MET A 117 9.25 2.62 4.10
C MET A 117 8.64 1.78 2.97
N ALA A 118 7.84 0.76 3.29
CA ALA A 118 7.15 -0.04 2.29
C ALA A 118 6.12 0.78 1.47
N LEU A 119 5.36 1.66 2.13
CA LEU A 119 4.41 2.56 1.46
C LEU A 119 5.12 3.58 0.57
N VAL A 120 6.23 4.17 1.02
CA VAL A 120 7.03 5.09 0.20
C VAL A 120 7.58 4.40 -1.04
N ARG A 121 8.06 3.16 -0.92
CA ARG A 121 8.48 2.36 -2.08
C ARG A 121 7.32 2.05 -3.02
N ALA A 122 6.12 1.78 -2.49
CA ALA A 122 4.92 1.57 -3.30
C ALA A 122 4.51 2.84 -4.06
N VAL A 123 4.62 4.03 -3.43
CA VAL A 123 4.38 5.32 -4.08
C VAL A 123 5.37 5.56 -5.22
N GLN A 124 6.67 5.32 -5.00
CA GLN A 124 7.69 5.46 -6.05
C GLN A 124 7.40 4.54 -7.25
N ALA A 125 7.01 3.28 -6.98
CA ALA A 125 6.61 2.34 -8.04
C ALA A 125 5.35 2.82 -8.79
N ALA A 126 4.37 3.40 -8.08
CA ALA A 126 3.15 3.94 -8.70
C ALA A 126 3.43 5.17 -9.58
N ILE A 127 4.35 6.05 -9.16
CA ILE A 127 4.74 7.24 -9.94
C ILE A 127 5.45 6.85 -11.23
N ALA A 128 6.37 5.88 -11.17
CA ALA A 128 7.04 5.35 -12.36
C ALA A 128 6.01 4.84 -13.38
N TYR A 129 5.02 4.07 -12.91
CA TYR A 129 3.94 3.57 -13.76
C TYR A 129 3.13 4.70 -14.43
N GLN A 130 2.75 5.75 -13.69
CA GLN A 130 2.00 6.86 -14.27
C GLN A 130 2.81 7.68 -15.29
N ARG A 131 4.11 7.89 -15.03
CA ARG A 131 4.98 8.58 -16.00
C ARG A 131 5.08 7.82 -17.32
N GLU A 132 5.21 6.51 -17.26
CA GLU A 132 5.27 5.67 -18.46
C GLU A 132 3.91 5.57 -19.18
N ALA A 133 2.80 5.64 -18.45
CA ALA A 133 1.45 5.61 -19.03
C ALA A 133 1.03 6.92 -19.74
N VAL A 134 1.65 8.05 -19.41
CA VAL A 134 1.35 9.38 -20.00
C VAL A 134 2.19 9.69 -21.24
N VAL A 135 3.30 8.97 -21.46
CA VAL A 135 4.23 9.22 -22.57
C VAL A 135 3.81 8.51 -23.87
N LEU A 136 2.79 7.66 -23.83
CA LEU A 136 2.15 7.02 -25.00
C LEU A 136 0.85 7.75 -25.37
#